data_AF-A0A8C3XKU7-F1
#
_entry.id   AF-A0A8C3XKU7-F1
#
_cell.length_a   1.000
_cell.length_b   1.000
_cell.length_c   1.000
_cell.angle_alpha   90.00
_cell.angle_beta   90.00
_cell.angle_gamma   90.00
#
_symmetry.space_group_name_H-M   'P 1'
#
loop_
_entity.id
_entity.type
_entity.pdbx_description
1 polymer ?
#
loop_
_entity_poly.entity_id
_entity_poly.type
_entity_poly.pdbx_seq_one_letter_code
_entity_poly.pdbx_strand_id
1 'polypeptide(L)'
;ANLKKRVQKLSVAELNELLEEIETAIKDYSEELVQQLALRDELEFEKEVKNSFISVLIEVQNKQREHKETVKKKKKLKNGSPQNGKQERGHMPGTYLTTVIPYEKKSGPPCVEDLQTLTKILYAMKEDSEKVPSLLTDYILKGEYAC
;
A
#
# COMPACT_ATOMS: atom_id res chain seq x y z
N ALA A 1 6.24 46.79 -14.78
CA ALA A 1 6.42 48.16 -15.31
C ALA A 1 7.17 48.21 -16.65
N ASN A 2 8.26 47.45 -16.84
CA ASN A 2 9.08 47.49 -18.07
C ASN A 2 8.40 46.81 -19.29
N LEU A 3 7.80 45.63 -19.09
CA LEU A 3 7.04 44.91 -20.13
C LEU A 3 5.94 45.77 -20.77
N LYS A 4 5.16 46.47 -19.94
CA LYS A 4 4.06 47.35 -20.40
C LYS A 4 4.53 48.48 -21.32
N LYS A 5 5.71 49.07 -21.06
CA LYS A 5 6.32 50.10 -21.92
C LYS A 5 6.90 49.53 -23.22
N ARG A 6 7.32 48.26 -23.21
CA ARG A 6 7.84 47.55 -24.39
C ARG A 6 6.72 47.19 -25.35
N VAL A 7 5.63 46.64 -24.82
CA VAL A 7 4.42 46.28 -25.59
C VAL A 7 3.82 47.50 -26.31
N GLN A 8 3.81 48.68 -25.68
CA GLN A 8 3.30 49.92 -26.28
C GLN A 8 4.11 50.44 -27.49
N LYS A 9 5.32 49.92 -27.72
CA LYS A 9 6.19 50.36 -28.81
C LYS A 9 6.22 49.38 -29.99
N LEU A 10 5.58 48.22 -29.86
CA LEU A 10 5.52 47.21 -30.91
C LEU A 10 4.48 47.59 -31.96
N SER A 11 4.76 47.24 -33.22
CA SER A 11 3.78 47.29 -34.30
C SER A 11 2.68 46.23 -34.09
N VAL A 12 1.58 46.37 -34.83
CA VAL A 12 0.46 45.42 -34.76
C VAL A 12 0.89 44.00 -35.12
N ALA A 13 1.79 43.84 -36.09
CA ALA A 13 2.31 42.53 -36.49
C ALA A 13 3.14 41.90 -35.37
N GLU A 14 4.09 42.63 -34.80
CA GLU A 14 4.93 42.15 -33.68
C GLU A 14 4.10 41.87 -32.41
N LEU A 15 3.02 42.61 -32.20
CA LEU A 15 2.11 42.37 -31.09
C LEU A 15 1.32 41.06 -31.26
N ASN A 16 0.91 40.73 -32.49
CA ASN A 16 0.23 39.47 -32.80
C ASN A 16 1.18 38.28 -32.67
N GLU A 17 2.43 38.40 -33.15
CA GLU A 17 3.45 37.35 -32.96
C GLU A 17 3.72 37.11 -31.47
N LEU A 18 3.87 38.17 -30.68
CA LEU A 18 4.05 38.06 -29.23
C LEU A 18 2.82 37.44 -28.55
N LEU A 19 1.62 37.76 -29.03
CA LEU A 19 0.38 37.16 -28.53
C LEU A 19 0.36 35.65 -28.81
N GLU A 20 0.66 35.23 -30.04
CA GLU A 20 0.73 33.83 -30.43
C GLU A 20 1.81 33.06 -29.64
N GLU A 21 2.97 33.67 -29.41
CA GLU A 21 4.03 33.09 -28.58
C GLU A 21 3.56 32.87 -27.14
N ILE A 22 2.90 33.87 -26.55
CA ILE A 22 2.36 33.76 -25.19
C ILE A 22 1.24 32.71 -25.12
N GLU A 23 0.34 32.68 -26.09
CA GLU A 23 -0.75 31.69 -26.15
C GLU A 23 -0.20 30.27 -26.29
N THR A 24 0.82 30.08 -27.12
CA THR A 24 1.52 28.80 -27.29
C THR A 24 2.20 28.40 -25.98
N ALA A 25 2.96 29.30 -25.36
CA ALA A 25 3.63 29.02 -24.08
C ALA A 25 2.62 28.69 -22.96
N ILE A 26 1.49 29.41 -22.88
CA ILE A 26 0.42 29.11 -21.92
C ILE A 26 -0.11 27.70 -22.14
N LYS A 27 -0.33 27.31 -23.40
CA LYS A 27 -0.81 25.97 -23.74
C LYS A 27 0.18 24.89 -23.32
N ASP A 28 1.45 25.06 -23.66
CA ASP A 28 2.51 24.10 -23.33
C ASP A 28 2.68 23.95 -21.81
N TYR A 29 2.68 25.05 -21.06
CA TYR A 29 2.75 24.99 -19.59
C TYR A 29 1.50 24.37 -18.97
N SER A 30 0.33 24.59 -19.56
CA SER A 30 -0.91 23.98 -19.08
C SER A 30 -0.90 22.46 -19.30
N GLU A 31 -0.37 22.00 -20.43
CA GLU A 31 -0.20 20.59 -20.73
C GLU A 31 0.79 19.92 -19.77
N GLU A 32 1.96 20.53 -19.58
CA GLU A 32 2.97 20.03 -18.62
C GLU A 32 2.38 19.96 -17.20
N LEU A 33 1.64 21.00 -16.77
CA LEU A 33 1.01 21.00 -15.45
C LEU A 33 0.03 19.83 -15.28
N VAL A 34 -0.79 19.53 -16.29
CA VAL A 34 -1.73 18.39 -16.24
C VAL A 34 -0.97 17.07 -16.12
N GLN A 35 0.12 16.88 -16.88
CA GLN A 35 0.95 15.67 -16.79
C GLN A 35 1.59 15.52 -15.41
N GLN A 36 2.14 16.60 -14.85
CA GLN A 36 2.75 16.60 -13.52
C GLN A 36 1.73 16.31 -12.41
N LEU A 37 0.50 16.84 -12.53
CA LEU A 37 -0.58 16.54 -11.58
C LEU A 37 -0.98 15.05 -11.64
N ALA A 38 -1.12 14.49 -12.83
CA ALA A 38 -1.41 13.06 -12.98
C ALA A 38 -0.30 12.18 -12.39
N LEU A 39 0.97 12.51 -12.67
CA LEU A 39 2.12 11.79 -12.10
C LEU A 39 2.17 11.90 -10.58
N ARG A 40 1.89 13.08 -10.03
CA ARG A 40 1.84 13.29 -8.58
C ARG A 40 0.76 12.41 -7.94
N ASP A 41 -0.42 12.33 -8.53
CA ASP A 41 -1.53 11.55 -8.00
C ASP A 41 -1.21 10.04 -8.02
N GLU A 42 -0.54 9.55 -9.07
CA GLU A 42 -0.04 8.17 -9.14
C GLU A 42 0.98 7.88 -8.02
N LEU A 43 1.97 8.76 -7.82
CA LEU A 43 2.97 8.62 -6.77
C LEU A 43 2.36 8.71 -5.36
N GLU A 44 1.34 9.54 -5.17
CA GLU A 44 0.61 9.66 -3.91
C GLU A 44 -0.16 8.37 -3.60
N PHE A 45 -0.81 7.79 -4.62
CA PHE A 45 -1.46 6.49 -4.50
C PHE A 45 -0.48 5.37 -4.12
N GLU A 46 0.67 5.26 -4.80
CA GLU A 46 1.67 4.26 -4.45
C GLU A 46 2.16 4.42 -3.00
N LYS A 47 2.40 5.66 -2.58
CA LYS A 47 2.84 5.99 -1.24
C LYS A 47 1.79 5.63 -0.20
N GLU A 48 0.52 5.88 -0.48
CA GLU A 48 -0.59 5.49 0.40
C GLU A 48 -0.68 3.98 0.55
N VAL A 49 -0.58 3.22 -0.55
CA VAL A 49 -0.57 1.74 -0.50
C VAL A 49 0.62 1.23 0.31
N LYS A 50 1.83 1.76 0.07
CA LYS A 50 3.05 1.38 0.81
C LYS A 50 2.92 1.69 2.30
N ASN A 51 2.40 2.86 2.66
CA ASN A 51 2.21 3.25 4.06
C ASN A 51 1.15 2.39 4.75
N SER A 52 0.02 2.11 4.08
CA SER A 52 -1.02 1.21 4.59
C SER A 52 -0.44 -0.18 4.88
N PHE A 53 0.31 -0.74 3.93
CA PHE A 53 0.99 -2.03 4.11
C PHE A 53 1.92 -2.03 5.33
N ILE A 54 2.79 -1.02 5.46
CA ILE A 54 3.73 -0.91 6.58
C ILE A 54 2.98 -0.85 7.91
N SER A 55 1.92 -0.03 8.01
CA SER A 55 1.12 0.10 9.23
C SER A 55 0.51 -1.23 9.66
N VAL A 56 -0.16 -1.93 8.74
CA VAL A 56 -0.83 -3.21 9.06
C VAL A 56 0.20 -4.30 9.38
N LEU A 57 1.32 -4.34 8.67
CA LEU A 57 2.40 -5.29 8.95
C LEU A 57 2.94 -5.11 10.37
N ILE A 58 3.22 -3.87 10.78
CA ILE A 58 3.68 -3.56 12.13
C ILE A 58 2.64 -3.99 13.17
N GLU A 59 1.36 -3.71 12.93
CA GLU A 59 0.27 -4.11 13.84
C GLU A 59 0.17 -5.63 13.99
N VAL A 60 0.23 -6.39 12.89
CA VAL A 60 0.21 -7.86 12.91
C VAL A 60 1.42 -8.40 13.69
N GLN A 61 2.61 -7.85 13.45
CA GLN A 61 3.83 -8.25 14.15
C GLN A 61 3.75 -7.95 15.66
N ASN A 62 3.21 -6.80 16.05
CA ASN A 62 2.99 -6.44 17.45
C ASN A 62 2.01 -7.42 18.10
N LYS A 63 0.89 -7.72 17.45
CA LYS A 63 -0.13 -8.66 17.96
C LYS A 63 0.42 -10.09 18.07
N GLN A 64 1.25 -10.52 17.12
CA GLN A 64 1.98 -11.81 17.19
C GLN A 64 2.94 -11.85 18.38
N ARG A 65 3.66 -10.76 18.67
CA ARG A 65 4.56 -10.64 19.83
C ARG A 65 3.78 -10.78 21.13
N GLU A 66 2.70 -10.02 21.31
CA GLU A 66 1.83 -10.08 22.50
C GLU A 66 1.23 -11.48 22.69
N HIS A 67 0.75 -12.10 21.61
CA HIS A 67 0.23 -13.46 21.66
C HIS A 67 1.29 -14.46 22.12
N LYS A 68 2.53 -14.35 21.65
CA LYS A 68 3.65 -15.21 22.07
C LYS A 68 3.97 -15.05 23.56
N GLU A 69 3.88 -13.83 24.10
CA GLU A 69 4.12 -13.56 25.53
C GLU A 69 3.01 -14.12 26.43
N THR A 70 1.76 -13.95 26.04
CA THR A 70 0.61 -14.47 26.80
C THR A 70 0.59 -16.00 26.84
N VAL A 71 0.93 -16.67 25.73
CA VAL A 71 1.05 -18.14 25.67
C VAL A 71 2.19 -18.64 26.57
N LYS A 72 3.34 -17.96 26.60
CA LYS A 72 4.45 -18.31 27.50
C LYS A 72 4.05 -18.18 28.98
N LYS A 73 3.31 -17.12 29.34
CA LYS A 73 2.82 -16.89 30.71
C LYS A 73 1.81 -17.98 31.12
N LYS A 74 0.88 -18.34 30.24
CA LYS A 74 -0.09 -19.44 30.46
C LYS A 74 0.58 -20.81 30.63
N LYS A 75 1.64 -21.11 29.86
CA LYS A 75 2.42 -22.36 30.02
C LYS A 75 3.09 -22.44 31.39
N LYS A 76 3.69 -21.36 31.89
CA LYS A 76 4.32 -21.34 33.23
C LYS A 76 3.33 -21.59 34.37
N LEU A 77 2.07 -21.18 34.21
CA LEU A 77 1.00 -21.37 35.21
C LEU A 77 0.34 -22.75 35.15
N LYS A 78 0.47 -23.50 34.05
CA LYS A 78 -0.19 -24.81 33.84
C LYS A 78 0.69 -26.04 34.16
N ASN A 79 1.88 -25.86 34.72
CA ASN A 79 2.81 -26.95 35.10
C ASN A 79 2.33 -27.83 36.30
N GLY A 80 1.02 -27.86 36.62
CA GLY A 80 0.51 -28.53 37.83
C GLY A 80 -0.73 -29.42 37.69
N SER A 81 -1.31 -29.65 36.50
CA SER A 81 -2.50 -30.52 36.40
C SER A 81 -2.64 -31.21 35.04
N PRO A 82 -2.69 -32.57 34.99
CA PRO A 82 -3.09 -33.28 33.79
C PRO A 82 -4.61 -33.38 33.79
N GLN A 83 -5.27 -32.62 32.91
CA GLN A 83 -6.68 -32.87 32.64
C GLN A 83 -6.88 -33.19 31.15
N ASN A 84 -7.20 -34.47 30.96
CA ASN A 84 -7.69 -35.09 29.76
C ASN A 84 -9.00 -34.40 29.35
N GLY A 85 -8.99 -33.67 28.24
CA GLY A 85 -10.13 -32.89 27.77
C GLY A 85 -10.10 -32.81 26.26
N LYS A 86 -11.02 -33.53 25.63
CA LYS A 86 -11.33 -33.61 24.20
C LYS A 86 -11.15 -32.24 23.53
N GLN A 87 -10.12 -32.09 22.70
CA GLN A 87 -9.91 -30.89 21.89
C GLN A 87 -11.03 -30.81 20.87
N GLU A 88 -12.04 -29.99 21.14
CA GLU A 88 -12.99 -29.57 20.11
C GLU A 88 -12.21 -28.90 18.99
N ARG A 89 -12.37 -29.40 17.75
CA ARG A 89 -11.82 -28.83 16.51
C ARG A 89 -12.54 -27.53 16.13
N GLY A 90 -12.86 -26.70 17.11
CA GLY A 90 -13.38 -25.36 16.91
C GLY A 90 -12.22 -24.40 16.64
N HIS A 91 -12.47 -23.42 15.79
CA HIS A 91 -11.55 -22.31 15.52
C HIS A 91 -11.11 -21.67 16.84
N MET A 92 -9.84 -21.82 17.23
CA MET A 92 -9.31 -21.15 18.42
C MET A 92 -8.98 -19.69 18.05
N PRO A 93 -9.32 -18.72 18.92
CA PRO A 93 -8.97 -17.32 18.68
C PRO A 93 -7.46 -17.17 18.45
N GLY A 94 -7.08 -16.57 17.32
CA GLY A 94 -5.68 -16.33 16.94
C GLY A 94 -5.03 -17.47 16.15
N THR A 95 -5.81 -18.43 15.64
CA THR A 95 -5.31 -19.50 14.78
C THR A 95 -4.67 -18.91 13.52
N TYR A 96 -5.28 -17.91 12.90
CA TYR A 96 -4.77 -17.32 11.67
C TYR A 96 -3.64 -16.32 11.90
N LEU A 97 -3.60 -15.67 13.07
CA LEU A 97 -2.58 -14.66 13.39
C LEU A 97 -1.14 -15.20 13.29
N THR A 98 -0.93 -16.49 13.53
CA THR A 98 0.39 -17.13 13.48
C THR A 98 0.74 -17.75 12.12
N THR A 99 -0.15 -17.63 11.14
CA THR A 99 0.08 -18.12 9.77
C THR A 99 1.18 -17.30 9.10
N VAL A 100 1.98 -17.93 8.26
CA VAL A 100 3.06 -17.27 7.50
C VAL A 100 2.61 -17.07 6.06
N ILE A 101 2.84 -15.88 5.53
CA ILE A 101 2.63 -15.58 4.11
C ILE A 101 3.92 -15.98 3.38
N PRO A 102 3.88 -16.93 2.44
CA PRO A 102 5.03 -17.21 1.57
C PRO A 102 5.39 -15.95 0.79
N TYR A 103 6.67 -15.62 0.69
CA TYR A 103 7.12 -14.48 -0.11
C TYR A 103 8.33 -14.89 -0.92
N GLU A 104 8.25 -14.75 -2.24
CA GLU A 104 9.38 -14.97 -3.13
C GLU A 104 10.15 -13.66 -3.32
N LYS A 105 11.44 -13.68 -3.01
CA LYS A 105 12.29 -12.50 -3.22
C LYS A 105 12.66 -12.38 -4.70
N LYS A 106 11.80 -11.73 -5.49
CA LYS A 106 12.09 -11.32 -6.87
C LYS A 106 13.18 -10.22 -6.89
N SER A 107 13.71 -9.93 -8.08
CA SER A 107 14.66 -8.82 -8.33
C SER A 107 13.93 -7.46 -8.26
N GLY A 108 13.55 -7.03 -7.08
CA GLY A 108 12.91 -5.73 -6.86
C GLY A 108 12.00 -5.72 -5.64
N PRO A 109 11.50 -4.54 -5.24
CA PRO A 109 10.39 -4.44 -4.30
C PRO A 109 9.10 -5.04 -4.91
N PRO A 110 8.14 -5.48 -4.08
CA PRO A 110 6.82 -5.90 -4.57
C PRO A 110 6.12 -4.76 -5.33
N CYS A 111 5.33 -5.10 -6.34
CA CYS A 111 4.49 -4.13 -7.05
C CYS A 111 3.33 -3.64 -6.15
N VAL A 112 2.63 -2.61 -6.59
CA VAL A 112 1.52 -2.00 -5.85
C VAL A 112 0.39 -3.01 -5.66
N GLU A 113 0.12 -3.83 -6.68
CA GLU A 113 -0.90 -4.88 -6.68
C GLU A 113 -0.60 -5.99 -5.66
N ASP A 114 0.67 -6.40 -5.58
CA ASP A 114 1.16 -7.35 -4.58
C ASP A 114 1.00 -6.76 -3.17
N LEU A 115 1.42 -5.50 -2.98
CA LEU A 115 1.26 -4.82 -1.68
C LEU A 115 -0.20 -4.72 -1.26
N GLN A 116 -1.13 -4.44 -2.17
CA GLN A 116 -2.57 -4.43 -1.86
C GLN A 116 -3.07 -5.82 -1.46
N THR A 117 -2.63 -6.88 -2.15
CA THR A 117 -3.04 -8.26 -1.83
C THR A 117 -2.48 -8.71 -0.49
N LEU A 118 -1.19 -8.45 -0.24
CA LEU A 118 -0.54 -8.70 1.03
C LEU A 118 -1.21 -7.93 2.17
N THR A 119 -1.56 -6.65 1.94
CA THR A 119 -2.28 -5.83 2.93
C THR A 119 -3.63 -6.44 3.28
N LYS A 120 -4.40 -6.93 2.29
CA LYS A 120 -5.69 -7.62 2.53
C LYS A 120 -5.51 -8.89 3.37
N ILE A 121 -4.48 -9.68 3.10
CA ILE A 121 -4.16 -10.89 3.89
C ILE A 121 -3.81 -10.50 5.33
N LEU A 122 -2.96 -9.48 5.52
CA LEU A 122 -2.55 -9.02 6.85
C LEU A 122 -3.73 -8.50 7.67
N TYR A 123 -4.66 -7.74 7.06
CA TYR A 123 -5.91 -7.36 7.72
C TYR A 123 -6.74 -8.58 8.13
N ALA A 124 -6.92 -9.54 7.22
CA ALA A 124 -7.66 -10.77 7.51
C ALA A 124 -7.02 -11.57 8.66
N MET A 125 -5.68 -11.64 8.71
CA MET A 125 -4.95 -12.28 9.81
C MET A 125 -5.10 -11.52 11.14
N LYS A 126 -5.04 -10.18 11.11
CA LYS A 126 -5.23 -9.33 12.29
C LYS A 126 -6.61 -9.54 12.91
N GLU A 127 -7.64 -9.64 12.08
CA GLU A 127 -9.04 -9.85 12.50
C GLU A 127 -9.40 -11.32 12.71
N ASP A 128 -8.43 -12.24 12.59
CA ASP A 128 -8.63 -13.70 12.70
C ASP A 128 -9.77 -14.20 11.80
N SER A 129 -9.83 -13.67 10.58
CA SER A 129 -10.88 -13.93 9.60
C SER A 129 -10.72 -15.29 8.92
N GLU A 130 -11.82 -16.02 8.77
CA GLU A 130 -11.89 -17.28 7.99
C GLU A 130 -11.56 -17.11 6.50
N LYS A 131 -11.40 -15.87 6.01
CA LYS A 131 -10.96 -15.58 4.63
C LYS A 131 -9.46 -15.75 4.42
N VAL A 132 -8.66 -15.90 5.49
CA VAL A 132 -7.21 -16.03 5.38
C VAL A 132 -6.80 -17.20 4.46
N PRO A 133 -7.35 -18.42 4.58
CA PRO A 133 -6.99 -19.53 3.69
C PRO A 133 -7.31 -19.27 2.22
N SER A 134 -8.47 -18.67 1.91
CA SER A 134 -8.84 -18.36 0.52
C SER A 134 -7.93 -17.28 -0.07
N LEU A 135 -7.65 -16.22 0.69
CA LEU A 135 -6.77 -15.13 0.26
C LEU A 135 -5.33 -15.61 0.03
N LEU A 136 -4.82 -16.48 0.90
CA LEU A 136 -3.50 -17.11 0.72
C LEU A 136 -3.48 -18.01 -0.51
N THR A 137 -4.53 -18.80 -0.73
CA THR A 137 -4.65 -19.67 -1.91
C THR A 137 -4.64 -18.83 -3.19
N ASP A 138 -5.45 -17.78 -3.25
CA ASP A 138 -5.47 -16.86 -4.38
C ASP A 138 -4.10 -16.21 -4.61
N TYR A 139 -3.44 -15.75 -3.54
CA TYR A 139 -2.12 -15.14 -3.64
C TYR A 139 -1.05 -16.12 -4.14
N ILE A 140 -1.07 -17.37 -3.68
CA ILE A 140 -0.12 -18.39 -4.13
C ILE A 140 -0.37 -18.75 -5.60
N LEU A 141 -1.63 -18.91 -6.00
CA LEU A 141 -1.99 -19.32 -7.37
C LEU A 141 -1.87 -18.19 -8.40
N LYS A 142 -2.06 -16.92 -7.99
CA LYS A 142 -2.09 -15.77 -8.90
C LYS A 142 -0.89 -14.84 -8.75
N GLY A 143 -0.20 -14.85 -7.60
CA GLY A 143 0.95 -14.00 -7.31
C GLY A 143 2.20 -14.32 -8.13
N GLU A 144 2.28 -15.53 -8.70
CA GLU A 144 3.34 -15.86 -9.68
C GLU A 144 3.20 -15.06 -10.98
N TYR A 145 2.00 -14.53 -11.29
CA TYR A 145 1.70 -13.79 -12.52
C TYR A 145 1.42 -12.29 -12.29
N ALA A 146 1.39 -11.85 -11.03
CA ALA A 146 1.30 -10.42 -10.70
C ALA A 146 2.71 -9.84 -10.75
N CYS A 147 2.95 -9.05 -11.81
CA CYS A 147 4.19 -8.35 -12.17
C CYS A 147 5.46 -9.21 -12.37
#